data_AF-A0A116SCI6-F1
#
_entry.id   AF-A0A116SCI6-F1
#
_cell.length_a   1.000
_cell.length_b   1.000
_cell.length_c   1.000
_cell.angle_alpha   90.00
_cell.angle_beta   90.00
_cell.angle_gamma   90.00
#
_symmetry.space_group_name_H-M   'P 1'
#
loop_
_entity.id
_entity.type
_entity.pdbx_description
1 polymer ?
#
loop_
_entity_poly.entity_id
_entity_poly.type
_entity_poly.pdbx_seq_one_letter_code
_entity_poly.pdbx_strand_id
1 'polypeptide(L)'
;MGEIKLPLSALIKPVVTVTPVLDPNNLTEEEIARIKALLEENNTFPEGTEIIVSKDASVSIKYPDGSIDLILPAEIVKQADTTAPAITDDAKGNIVVAPTKEAVEFVVTYVDNNGKAQLVVVTKGADGKWTTTAKAVIVDPVTGQVIIPGSAIKPGTVVTAYSKDMAGNVSDLNSAEVEAVDANNPAAGVKVKSVTSTSNANKSTKKAKQLPNTGEKATSATSLGLAVLGMGLALFAAKRKKDEEEA
;
A
#
# COMPACT_ATOMS: atom_id res chain seq x y z
N MET A 1 43.19 8.81 40.32
CA MET A 1 41.72 8.70 40.16
C MET A 1 41.52 8.10 38.79
N GLY A 2 40.85 6.94 38.68
CA GLY A 2 40.56 6.37 37.37
C GLY A 2 39.52 7.21 36.65
N GLU A 3 39.74 7.53 35.38
CA GLU A 3 38.74 8.18 34.55
C GLU A 3 37.53 7.23 34.42
N ILE A 4 36.36 7.69 34.84
CA ILE A 4 35.11 6.96 34.58
C ILE A 4 34.77 7.20 33.11
N LYS A 5 35.06 6.22 32.27
CA LYS A 5 34.62 6.22 30.87
C LYS A 5 33.12 5.90 30.83
N LEU A 6 32.31 6.82 30.29
CA LEU A 6 30.89 6.59 30.09
C LEU A 6 30.66 5.50 29.03
N PRO A 7 29.63 4.65 29.19
CA PRO A 7 29.29 3.65 28.19
C PRO A 7 28.74 4.31 26.92
N LEU A 8 29.00 3.70 25.77
CA LEU A 8 28.54 4.18 24.46
C LEU A 8 27.01 4.25 24.37
N SER A 9 26.26 3.33 25.00
CA SER A 9 24.78 3.40 25.07
C SER A 9 24.23 4.60 25.85
N ALA A 10 25.04 5.22 26.71
CA ALA A 10 24.68 6.48 27.37
C ALA A 10 24.99 7.71 26.50
N LEU A 11 25.96 7.61 25.60
CA LEU A 11 26.42 8.71 24.75
C LEU A 11 25.71 8.74 23.39
N ILE A 12 25.40 7.58 22.84
CA ILE A 12 24.76 7.40 21.54
C ILE A 12 23.30 7.05 21.80
N LYS A 13 22.39 7.78 21.15
CA LYS A 13 20.96 7.44 21.16
C LYS A 13 20.54 7.07 19.74
N PRO A 14 20.12 5.81 19.51
CA PRO A 14 19.73 5.37 18.17
C PRO A 14 18.46 6.11 17.73
N VAL A 15 18.52 6.68 16.53
CA VAL A 15 17.39 7.25 15.81
C VAL A 15 16.63 6.12 15.13
N VAL A 16 15.33 6.03 15.39
CA VAL A 16 14.48 4.95 14.89
C VAL A 16 13.38 5.49 13.99
N THR A 17 12.96 4.66 13.04
CA THR A 17 11.85 4.97 12.13
C THR A 17 10.77 3.90 12.28
N VAL A 18 9.55 4.33 12.61
CA VAL A 18 8.40 3.43 12.76
C VAL A 18 8.00 2.88 11.39
N THR A 19 8.08 1.56 11.24
CA THR A 19 7.77 0.83 10.01
C THR A 19 6.44 0.08 10.17
N PRO A 20 5.48 0.26 9.25
CA PRO A 20 4.27 -0.55 9.26
C PRO A 20 4.56 -2.00 8.86
N VAL A 21 4.03 -2.95 9.62
CA VAL A 21 4.18 -4.39 9.42
C VAL A 21 2.84 -5.09 9.57
N LEU A 22 2.69 -6.25 8.93
CA LEU A 22 1.42 -6.99 8.98
C LEU A 22 1.17 -7.63 10.35
N ASP A 23 2.21 -8.18 10.97
CA ASP A 23 2.17 -8.76 12.31
C ASP A 23 3.36 -8.27 13.14
N PRO A 24 3.16 -7.26 14.01
CA PRO A 24 4.22 -6.72 14.86
C PRO A 24 4.88 -7.73 15.80
N ASN A 25 4.25 -8.88 16.07
CA ASN A 25 4.78 -9.91 16.95
C ASN A 25 5.49 -11.05 16.18
N ASN A 26 5.47 -11.02 14.85
CA ASN A 26 6.06 -12.06 14.02
C ASN A 26 6.51 -11.50 12.67
N LEU A 27 7.61 -10.75 12.69
CA LEU A 27 8.23 -10.16 11.53
C LEU A 27 8.75 -11.21 10.53
N THR A 28 8.64 -10.88 9.25
CA THR A 28 9.31 -11.63 8.18
C THR A 28 10.79 -11.26 8.09
N GLU A 29 11.57 -12.06 7.36
CA GLU A 29 13.00 -11.78 7.15
C GLU A 29 13.20 -10.48 6.37
N GLU A 30 12.31 -10.18 5.44
CA GLU A 30 12.32 -8.93 4.68
C GLU A 30 11.98 -7.72 5.56
N GLU A 31 10.99 -7.85 6.46
CA GLU A 31 10.68 -6.81 7.45
C GLU A 31 11.86 -6.56 8.40
N ILE A 32 12.49 -7.63 8.90
CA ILE A 32 13.70 -7.55 9.74
C ILE A 32 14.85 -6.84 8.99
N ALA A 33 15.12 -7.24 7.75
CA ALA A 33 16.19 -6.66 6.95
C ALA A 33 15.95 -5.16 6.69
N ARG A 34 14.70 -4.77 6.41
CA ARG A 34 14.33 -3.36 6.22
C ARG A 34 14.51 -2.53 7.50
N ILE A 35 14.04 -3.02 8.64
CA ILE A 35 14.21 -2.33 9.93
C ILE A 35 15.70 -2.15 10.24
N LYS A 36 16.50 -3.21 10.03
CA LYS A 36 17.96 -3.13 10.22
C LYS A 36 18.60 -2.11 9.29
N ALA A 37 18.25 -2.10 8.01
CA ALA A 37 18.76 -1.11 7.05
C ALA A 37 18.38 0.32 7.45
N LEU A 38 17.15 0.55 7.92
CA LEU A 38 16.71 1.87 8.41
C LEU A 38 17.48 2.32 9.65
N LEU A 39 17.83 1.39 10.56
CA LEU A 39 18.68 1.70 11.71
C LEU A 39 20.09 2.08 11.24
N GLU A 40 20.67 1.35 10.29
CA GLU A 40 22.01 1.65 9.76
C GLU A 40 22.05 2.95 8.94
N GLU A 41 20.99 3.28 8.20
CA GLU A 41 20.89 4.48 7.37
C GLU A 41 20.71 5.76 8.22
N ASN A 42 19.88 5.69 9.26
CA ASN A 42 19.56 6.87 10.08
C ASN A 42 20.58 7.15 11.20
N ASN A 43 21.59 6.28 11.37
CA ASN A 43 22.54 6.38 12.47
C ASN A 43 23.99 6.25 11.99
N THR A 44 24.91 6.74 12.81
CA THR A 44 26.35 6.51 12.64
C THR A 44 26.87 5.73 13.83
N PHE A 45 26.89 4.41 13.70
CA PHE A 45 27.37 3.53 14.76
C PHE A 45 28.90 3.37 14.72
N PRO A 46 29.56 3.24 15.89
CA PRO A 46 30.98 2.87 15.96
C PRO A 46 31.26 1.52 15.30
N GLU A 47 32.46 1.36 14.76
CA GLU A 47 32.90 0.08 14.20
C GLU A 47 32.85 -1.03 15.28
N GLY A 48 32.39 -2.22 14.89
CA GLY A 48 32.17 -3.33 15.81
C GLY A 48 30.81 -3.31 16.53
N THR A 49 29.92 -2.38 16.18
CA THR A 49 28.53 -2.42 16.66
C THR A 49 27.76 -3.55 15.99
N GLU A 50 27.04 -4.33 16.79
CA GLU A 50 26.20 -5.45 16.34
C GLU A 50 24.72 -5.10 16.56
N ILE A 51 23.93 -5.12 15.48
CA ILE A 51 22.49 -4.85 15.51
C ILE A 51 21.73 -6.17 15.26
N ILE A 52 20.93 -6.55 16.26
CA ILE A 52 20.09 -7.75 16.24
C ILE A 52 18.63 -7.32 16.29
N VAL A 53 17.86 -7.69 15.27
CA VAL A 53 16.41 -7.48 15.21
C VAL A 53 15.73 -8.85 15.33
N SER A 54 14.89 -9.00 16.35
CA SER A 54 14.18 -10.24 16.64
C SER A 54 12.82 -10.29 15.92
N LYS A 55 12.22 -11.49 15.84
CA LYS A 55 10.91 -11.68 15.18
C LYS A 55 9.75 -10.99 15.90
N ASP A 56 9.89 -10.72 17.18
CA ASP A 56 8.93 -9.95 17.99
C ASP A 56 9.16 -8.43 17.87
N ALA A 57 9.99 -7.99 16.91
CA ALA A 57 10.43 -6.62 16.72
C ALA A 57 11.25 -6.03 17.88
N SER A 58 11.76 -6.85 18.81
CA SER A 58 12.74 -6.39 19.80
C SER A 58 14.10 -6.18 19.16
N VAL A 59 14.73 -5.02 19.39
CA VAL A 59 16.06 -4.71 18.84
C VAL A 59 17.09 -4.54 19.94
N SER A 60 18.21 -5.22 19.77
CA SER A 60 19.39 -5.12 20.64
C SER A 60 20.56 -4.55 19.84
N ILE A 61 21.11 -3.43 20.29
CA ILE A 61 22.29 -2.79 19.71
C ILE A 61 23.43 -2.97 20.69
N LYS A 62 24.41 -3.79 20.34
CA LYS A 62 25.58 -4.05 21.17
C LYS A 62 26.77 -3.28 20.64
N TYR A 63 27.29 -2.38 21.47
CA TYR A 63 28.43 -1.53 21.14
C TYR A 63 29.77 -2.24 21.43
N PRO A 64 30.88 -1.77 20.83
CA PRO A 64 32.20 -2.38 21.02
C PRO A 64 32.74 -2.29 22.46
N ASP A 65 32.23 -1.39 23.29
CA ASP A 65 32.56 -1.32 24.72
C ASP A 65 31.75 -2.32 25.58
N GLY A 66 30.90 -3.14 24.94
CA GLY A 66 30.05 -4.13 25.58
C GLY A 66 28.74 -3.55 26.12
N SER A 67 28.53 -2.23 26.06
CA SER A 67 27.24 -1.63 26.41
C SER A 67 26.17 -2.00 25.38
N ILE A 68 24.91 -2.03 25.82
CA ILE A 68 23.77 -2.46 25.00
C ILE A 68 22.67 -1.42 25.11
N ASP A 69 22.07 -1.05 23.98
CA ASP A 69 20.76 -0.41 23.91
C ASP A 69 19.69 -1.44 23.54
N LEU A 70 18.55 -1.34 24.21
CA LEU A 70 17.36 -2.12 23.93
C LEU A 70 16.27 -1.18 23.44
N ILE A 71 15.75 -1.43 22.24
CA ILE A 71 14.65 -0.67 21.66
C ILE A 71 13.41 -1.55 21.67
N LEU A 72 12.31 -0.98 22.16
CA LEU A 72 11.05 -1.72 22.27
C LEU A 72 10.33 -1.81 20.93
N PRO A 73 9.55 -2.88 20.68
CA PRO A 73 8.76 -3.05 19.46
C PRO A 73 7.94 -1.83 19.06
N ALA A 74 7.24 -1.21 20.03
CA ALA A 74 6.35 -0.07 19.78
C ALA A 74 7.08 1.19 19.27
N GLU A 75 8.41 1.27 19.41
CA GLU A 75 9.21 2.38 18.91
C GLU A 75 9.60 2.24 17.43
N ILE A 76 9.53 1.01 16.89
CA ILE A 76 10.04 0.70 15.55
C ILE A 76 8.99 0.09 14.62
N VAL A 77 7.93 -0.50 15.16
CA VAL A 77 6.87 -1.11 14.36
C VAL A 77 5.49 -0.65 14.81
N LYS A 78 4.59 -0.61 13.84
CA LYS A 78 3.15 -0.47 14.05
C LYS A 78 2.41 -1.41 13.13
N GLN A 79 1.16 -1.71 13.46
CA GLN A 79 0.32 -2.49 12.58
C GLN A 79 0.01 -1.71 11.30
N ALA A 80 0.19 -2.34 10.14
CA ALA A 80 -0.15 -1.75 8.85
C ALA A 80 -1.67 -1.49 8.74
N ASP A 81 -2.03 -0.36 8.15
CA ASP A 81 -3.42 -0.04 7.81
C ASP A 81 -3.85 -0.83 6.56
N THR A 82 -4.56 -1.94 6.78
CA THR A 82 -5.10 -2.75 5.69
C THR A 82 -6.52 -2.37 5.31
N THR A 83 -7.08 -1.27 5.80
CA THR A 83 -8.48 -0.89 5.51
C THR A 83 -8.64 -0.49 4.04
N ALA A 84 -9.78 -0.84 3.43
CA ALA A 84 -9.99 -0.52 2.03
C ALA A 84 -10.14 1.00 1.82
N PRO A 85 -9.66 1.57 0.70
CA PRO A 85 -9.90 2.97 0.36
C PRO A 85 -11.39 3.30 0.25
N ALA A 86 -11.77 4.54 0.49
CA ALA A 86 -13.16 4.96 0.36
C ALA A 86 -13.50 5.29 -1.10
N ILE A 87 -14.64 4.80 -1.59
CA ILE A 87 -15.20 5.15 -2.90
C ILE A 87 -16.60 5.74 -2.68
N THR A 88 -16.83 6.94 -3.20
CA THR A 88 -18.08 7.71 -3.07
C THR A 88 -18.38 8.46 -4.35
N ASP A 89 -19.58 9.04 -4.49
CA ASP A 89 -19.92 10.01 -5.53
C ASP A 89 -20.22 11.39 -4.95
N ASP A 90 -20.00 12.42 -5.76
CA ASP A 90 -20.38 13.80 -5.43
C ASP A 90 -21.71 14.21 -6.09
N ALA A 91 -22.25 15.35 -5.66
CA ALA A 91 -23.51 15.89 -6.22
C ALA A 91 -23.42 16.30 -7.71
N LYS A 92 -22.23 16.29 -8.31
CA LYS A 92 -21.99 16.62 -9.72
C LYS A 92 -21.88 15.36 -10.58
N GLY A 93 -22.07 14.17 -9.99
CA GLY A 93 -21.97 12.90 -10.69
C GLY A 93 -20.53 12.48 -10.98
N ASN A 94 -19.55 12.91 -10.17
CA ASN A 94 -18.18 12.42 -10.22
C ASN A 94 -17.97 11.32 -9.18
N ILE A 95 -16.99 10.45 -9.44
CA ILE A 95 -16.54 9.48 -8.44
C ILE A 95 -15.37 10.07 -7.67
N VAL A 96 -15.47 10.05 -6.34
CA VAL A 96 -14.47 10.53 -5.39
C VAL A 96 -13.89 9.36 -4.64
N VAL A 97 -12.57 9.20 -4.72
CA VAL A 97 -11.83 8.07 -4.17
C VAL A 97 -10.76 8.59 -3.22
N ALA A 98 -10.72 8.10 -1.98
CA ALA A 98 -9.79 8.57 -0.96
C ALA A 98 -8.85 7.43 -0.51
N PRO A 99 -7.52 7.66 -0.46
CA PRO A 99 -6.55 6.67 -0.02
C PRO A 99 -6.68 6.40 1.50
N THR A 100 -5.99 5.35 1.96
CA THR A 100 -5.81 5.12 3.41
C THR A 100 -4.85 6.14 4.01
N LYS A 101 -4.90 6.33 5.33
CA LYS A 101 -4.15 7.41 6.00
C LYS A 101 -2.63 7.26 5.87
N GLU A 102 -2.15 6.02 5.86
CA GLU A 102 -0.74 5.70 5.85
C GLU A 102 -0.18 5.44 4.44
N ALA A 103 -1.02 5.62 3.42
CA ALA A 103 -0.64 5.39 2.05
C ALA A 103 0.46 6.36 1.59
N VAL A 104 1.39 5.83 0.79
CA VAL A 104 2.35 6.60 -0.02
C VAL A 104 2.16 6.35 -1.51
N GLU A 105 1.47 5.26 -1.87
CA GLU A 105 1.03 4.95 -3.23
C GLU A 105 -0.45 4.58 -3.19
N PHE A 106 -1.21 5.06 -4.17
CA PHE A 106 -2.64 4.84 -4.26
C PHE A 106 -2.99 4.52 -5.71
N VAL A 107 -3.78 3.47 -5.91
CA VAL A 107 -4.10 2.95 -7.23
C VAL A 107 -5.60 2.86 -7.40
N VAL A 108 -6.09 3.46 -8.48
CA VAL A 108 -7.50 3.45 -8.86
C VAL A 108 -7.63 2.93 -10.29
N THR A 109 -8.61 2.05 -10.54
CA THR A 109 -8.96 1.61 -11.89
C THR A 109 -10.41 1.86 -12.20
N TYR A 110 -10.70 2.21 -13.46
CA TYR A 110 -12.05 2.42 -13.96
C TYR A 110 -12.12 2.10 -15.45
N VAL A 111 -13.34 1.97 -16.00
CA VAL A 111 -13.57 1.75 -17.42
C VAL A 111 -14.09 3.03 -18.06
N ASP A 112 -13.41 3.50 -19.11
CA ASP A 112 -13.84 4.69 -19.84
C ASP A 112 -15.02 4.42 -20.79
N ASN A 113 -15.60 5.47 -21.36
CA ASN A 113 -16.73 5.37 -22.31
C ASN A 113 -16.44 4.52 -23.55
N ASN A 114 -15.17 4.33 -23.91
CA ASN A 114 -14.78 3.46 -25.02
C ASN A 114 -14.69 1.98 -24.61
N GLY A 115 -14.97 1.67 -23.34
CA GLY A 115 -14.84 0.35 -22.76
C GLY A 115 -13.40 -0.03 -22.40
N LYS A 116 -12.47 0.93 -22.39
CA LYS A 116 -11.06 0.67 -22.08
C LYS A 116 -10.79 0.89 -20.59
N ALA A 117 -10.06 -0.05 -19.99
CA ALA A 117 -9.58 0.09 -18.63
C ALA A 117 -8.52 1.20 -18.53
N GLN A 118 -8.67 2.03 -17.51
CA GLN A 118 -7.77 3.12 -17.14
C GLN A 118 -7.17 2.81 -15.77
N LEU A 119 -5.87 3.05 -15.65
CA LEU A 119 -5.10 2.87 -14.42
C LEU A 119 -4.58 4.23 -13.98
N VAL A 120 -4.97 4.65 -12.78
CA VAL A 120 -4.52 5.88 -12.15
C VAL A 120 -3.63 5.49 -10.98
N VAL A 121 -2.35 5.86 -11.07
CA VAL A 121 -1.40 5.72 -9.97
C VAL A 121 -1.12 7.12 -9.41
N VAL A 122 -1.27 7.25 -8.11
CA VAL A 122 -1.02 8.48 -7.37
C VAL A 122 0.05 8.18 -6.32
N THR A 123 1.08 9.02 -6.25
CA THR A 123 2.22 8.83 -5.34
C THR A 123 2.43 10.05 -4.47
N LYS A 124 2.83 9.82 -3.23
CA LYS A 124 3.19 10.85 -2.26
C LYS A 124 4.69 11.11 -2.32
N GLY A 125 5.07 12.33 -2.67
CA GLY A 125 6.46 12.77 -2.71
C GLY A 125 7.06 12.93 -1.31
N ALA A 126 8.39 13.11 -1.26
CA ALA A 126 9.11 13.41 -0.03
C ALA A 126 8.70 14.76 0.60
N ASP A 127 8.12 15.66 -0.19
CA ASP A 127 7.50 16.92 0.26
C ASP A 127 6.12 16.70 0.92
N GLY A 128 5.66 15.46 0.99
CA GLY A 128 4.38 15.07 1.54
C GLY A 128 3.20 15.30 0.60
N LYS A 129 3.43 15.71 -0.66
CA LYS A 129 2.35 16.01 -1.61
C LYS A 129 2.05 14.85 -2.55
N TRP A 130 0.77 14.69 -2.86
CA TRP A 130 0.29 13.69 -3.82
C TRP A 130 0.35 14.21 -5.25
N THR A 131 0.81 13.36 -6.16
CA THR A 131 0.91 13.67 -7.58
C THR A 131 0.49 12.48 -8.44
N THR A 132 0.07 12.76 -9.67
CA THR A 132 -0.21 11.73 -10.68
C THR A 132 0.20 12.22 -12.06
N THR A 133 0.49 11.28 -12.97
CA THR A 133 0.67 11.57 -14.39
C THR A 133 -0.63 11.44 -15.19
N ALA A 134 -1.71 10.95 -14.58
CA ALA A 134 -3.00 10.77 -15.24
C ALA A 134 -3.71 12.11 -15.43
N LYS A 135 -3.85 12.56 -16.69
CA LYS A 135 -4.47 13.86 -17.03
C LYS A 135 -6.00 13.85 -16.95
N ALA A 136 -6.63 12.68 -16.94
CA ALA A 136 -8.08 12.53 -16.98
C ALA A 136 -8.75 12.67 -15.60
N VAL A 137 -7.97 12.83 -14.53
CA VAL A 137 -8.45 12.89 -13.15
C VAL A 137 -7.86 14.11 -12.43
N ILE A 138 -8.51 14.50 -11.34
CA ILE A 138 -8.02 15.56 -10.47
C ILE A 138 -7.54 14.90 -9.17
N VAL A 139 -6.38 15.32 -8.68
CA VAL A 139 -5.82 14.85 -7.41
C VAL A 139 -5.63 16.03 -6.47
N ASP A 140 -6.13 15.91 -5.25
CA ASP A 140 -5.81 16.83 -4.17
C ASP A 140 -4.36 16.56 -3.69
N PRO A 141 -3.45 17.53 -3.82
CA PRO A 141 -2.04 17.33 -3.47
C PRO A 141 -1.81 17.15 -1.97
N VAL A 142 -2.74 17.53 -1.10
CA VAL A 142 -2.61 17.41 0.36
C VAL A 142 -3.22 16.09 0.84
N THR A 143 -4.44 15.79 0.40
CA THR A 143 -5.19 14.64 0.91
C THR A 143 -5.00 13.37 0.08
N GLY A 144 -4.54 13.50 -1.17
CA GLY A 144 -4.44 12.39 -2.12
C GLY A 144 -5.78 11.94 -2.68
N GLN A 145 -6.87 12.65 -2.35
CA GLN A 145 -8.20 12.38 -2.90
C GLN A 145 -8.18 12.51 -4.42
N VAL A 146 -8.73 11.51 -5.09
CA VAL A 146 -8.86 11.45 -6.55
C VAL A 146 -10.31 11.70 -6.92
N ILE A 147 -10.53 12.64 -7.83
CA ILE A 147 -11.83 12.89 -8.44
C ILE A 147 -11.75 12.43 -9.89
N ILE A 148 -12.57 11.43 -10.23
CA ILE A 148 -12.73 10.94 -11.59
C ILE A 148 -14.01 11.58 -12.15
N PRO A 149 -13.92 12.38 -13.23
CA PRO A 149 -15.09 12.95 -13.88
C PRO A 149 -16.05 11.84 -14.31
N GLY A 150 -17.30 11.87 -13.87
CA GLY A 150 -18.23 10.78 -14.19
C GLY A 150 -18.58 10.70 -15.66
N SER A 151 -18.50 11.83 -16.37
CA SER A 151 -18.62 11.87 -17.83
C SER A 151 -17.52 11.09 -18.56
N ALA A 152 -16.43 10.70 -17.87
CA ALA A 152 -15.35 9.89 -18.42
C ALA A 152 -15.48 8.39 -18.08
N ILE A 153 -16.46 8.01 -17.26
CA ILE A 153 -16.67 6.62 -16.81
C ILE A 153 -17.87 6.02 -17.54
N LYS A 154 -17.72 4.79 -18.03
CA LYS A 154 -18.83 4.04 -18.62
C LYS A 154 -19.79 3.57 -17.51
N PRO A 155 -21.08 3.94 -17.56
CA PRO A 155 -22.08 3.42 -16.62
C PRO A 155 -22.22 1.89 -16.70
N GLY A 156 -22.55 1.26 -15.57
CA GLY A 156 -22.67 -0.19 -15.44
C GLY A 156 -21.32 -0.92 -15.33
N THR A 157 -20.24 -0.19 -15.05
CA THR A 157 -18.90 -0.76 -14.82
C THR A 157 -18.48 -0.61 -13.37
N VAL A 158 -17.30 -1.13 -13.03
CA VAL A 158 -16.76 -1.12 -11.67
C VAL A 158 -15.55 -0.20 -11.58
N VAL A 159 -15.51 0.62 -10.54
CA VAL A 159 -14.33 1.37 -10.10
C VAL A 159 -13.68 0.59 -8.95
N THR A 160 -12.38 0.36 -9.00
CA THR A 160 -11.65 -0.31 -7.92
C THR A 160 -10.52 0.55 -7.38
N ALA A 161 -10.19 0.36 -6.11
CA ALA A 161 -9.11 1.09 -5.46
C ALA A 161 -8.41 0.29 -4.35
N TYR A 162 -7.09 0.43 -4.27
CA TYR A 162 -6.27 -0.03 -3.15
C TYR A 162 -5.13 0.96 -2.87
N SER A 163 -4.60 0.95 -1.65
CA SER A 163 -3.46 1.76 -1.21
C SER A 163 -2.25 0.89 -0.85
N LYS A 164 -1.05 1.48 -0.88
CA LYS A 164 0.18 0.90 -0.32
C LYS A 164 0.87 1.89 0.61
N ASP A 165 1.43 1.37 1.70
CA ASP A 165 2.28 2.15 2.60
C ASP A 165 3.76 2.14 2.17
N MET A 166 4.61 2.81 2.94
CA MET A 166 6.06 2.89 2.67
C MET A 166 6.80 1.55 2.76
N ALA A 167 6.27 0.58 3.50
CA ALA A 167 6.84 -0.76 3.61
C ALA A 167 6.35 -1.69 2.49
N GLY A 168 5.45 -1.21 1.64
CA GLY A 168 4.84 -1.94 0.54
C GLY A 168 3.68 -2.84 0.96
N ASN A 169 3.15 -2.69 2.19
CA ASN A 169 1.95 -3.41 2.59
C ASN A 169 0.76 -2.87 1.80
N VAL A 170 -0.12 -3.78 1.36
CA VAL A 170 -1.26 -3.45 0.50
C VAL A 170 -2.53 -3.47 1.33
N SER A 171 -3.37 -2.46 1.16
CA SER A 171 -4.69 -2.42 1.77
C SER A 171 -5.65 -3.45 1.18
N ASP A 172 -6.79 -3.64 1.82
CA ASP A 172 -7.94 -4.30 1.20
C ASP A 172 -8.36 -3.57 -0.09
N LEU A 173 -8.97 -4.32 -1.00
CA LEU A 173 -9.49 -3.80 -2.26
C LEU A 173 -10.92 -3.32 -2.04
N ASN A 174 -11.22 -2.09 -2.45
CA ASN A 174 -12.60 -1.63 -2.57
C ASN A 174 -13.06 -1.67 -4.03
N SER A 175 -14.31 -2.04 -4.28
CA SER A 175 -14.94 -2.10 -5.59
C SER A 175 -16.32 -1.44 -5.53
N ALA A 176 -16.58 -0.50 -6.43
CA ALA A 176 -17.86 0.19 -6.53
C ALA A 176 -18.48 -0.01 -7.92
N GLU A 177 -19.70 -0.56 -7.96
CA GLU A 177 -20.51 -0.53 -9.18
C GLU A 177 -21.04 0.90 -9.39
N VAL A 178 -20.92 1.42 -10.60
CA VAL A 178 -21.43 2.75 -10.94
C VAL A 178 -22.58 2.67 -11.93
N GLU A 179 -23.57 3.55 -11.77
CA GLU A 179 -24.68 3.70 -12.70
C GLU A 179 -24.84 5.16 -13.15
N ALA A 180 -25.56 5.37 -14.24
CA ALA A 180 -25.81 6.72 -14.74
C ALA A 180 -26.64 7.51 -13.71
N VAL A 181 -26.29 8.77 -13.49
CA VAL A 181 -27.13 9.68 -12.69
C VAL A 181 -28.50 9.85 -13.35
N ASP A 182 -28.50 10.03 -14.66
CA ASP A 182 -29.68 10.07 -15.52
C ASP A 182 -29.41 9.24 -16.79
N ALA A 183 -30.18 8.17 -16.98
CA ALA A 183 -30.04 7.27 -18.12
C ALA A 183 -30.29 7.95 -19.47
N ASN A 184 -31.01 9.08 -19.50
CA ASN A 184 -31.31 9.83 -20.72
C ASN A 184 -30.34 11.01 -20.94
N ASN A 185 -29.48 11.31 -19.97
CA ASN A 185 -28.53 12.41 -20.04
C ASN A 185 -27.12 11.96 -19.63
N PRO A 186 -26.30 11.45 -20.56
CA PRO A 186 -24.93 11.00 -20.30
C PRO A 186 -24.01 12.09 -19.72
N ALA A 187 -24.32 13.38 -19.92
CA ALA A 187 -23.54 14.48 -19.38
C ALA A 187 -23.73 14.66 -17.85
N ALA A 188 -24.76 14.04 -17.25
CA ALA A 188 -25.00 14.08 -15.81
C ALA A 188 -24.00 13.24 -14.99
N GLY A 189 -23.15 12.43 -15.65
CA GLY A 189 -22.14 11.61 -14.99
C GLY A 189 -22.67 10.31 -14.40
N VAL A 190 -21.97 9.80 -13.38
CA VAL A 190 -22.28 8.52 -12.72
C VAL A 190 -22.38 8.69 -11.21
N LYS A 191 -23.06 7.76 -10.56
CA LYS A 191 -23.18 7.67 -9.10
C LYS A 191 -22.85 6.25 -8.63
N VAL A 192 -22.50 6.10 -7.36
CA VAL A 192 -22.23 4.80 -6.77
C VAL A 192 -23.54 4.06 -6.52
N LYS A 193 -23.64 2.83 -7.05
CA LYS A 193 -24.79 1.95 -6.86
C LYS A 193 -24.60 1.02 -5.66
N SER A 194 -23.42 0.42 -5.56
CA SER A 194 -23.05 -0.49 -4.47
C SER A 194 -21.54 -0.47 -4.28
N VAL A 195 -21.09 -0.80 -3.06
CA VAL A 195 -19.69 -0.86 -2.69
C VAL A 195 -19.43 -2.18 -1.98
N THR A 196 -18.37 -2.89 -2.39
CA THR A 196 -17.95 -4.16 -1.78
C THR A 196 -16.44 -4.13 -1.53
N SER A 197 -16.05 -4.41 -0.29
CA SER A 197 -14.64 -4.56 0.10
C SER A 197 -14.25 -6.03 0.10
N THR A 198 -13.09 -6.35 -0.45
CA THR A 198 -12.51 -7.70 -0.42
C THR A 198 -11.10 -7.64 0.15
N SER A 199 -10.79 -8.54 1.08
CA SER A 199 -9.46 -8.58 1.68
C SER A 199 -8.41 -8.92 0.64
N ASN A 200 -7.37 -8.08 0.50
CA ASN A 200 -6.22 -8.45 -0.31
C ASN A 200 -5.42 -9.49 0.47
N ALA A 201 -5.43 -10.73 -0.04
CA ALA A 201 -4.84 -11.88 0.62
C ALA A 201 -3.30 -11.81 0.60
N ASN A 202 -2.71 -10.93 1.39
CA ASN A 202 -1.34 -11.06 1.87
C ASN A 202 -1.31 -11.19 3.41
N LYS A 203 -2.39 -11.72 3.98
CA LYS A 203 -2.56 -11.95 5.41
C LYS A 203 -1.76 -13.20 5.80
N SER A 204 -0.56 -13.01 6.34
CA SER A 204 0.15 -14.08 7.05
C SER A 204 -0.65 -14.45 8.31
N THR A 205 -1.60 -15.36 8.18
CA THR A 205 -2.22 -16.04 9.31
C THR A 205 -2.14 -17.55 9.09
N LYS A 206 -1.06 -18.17 9.59
CA LYS A 206 -1.05 -19.62 9.80
C LYS A 206 -1.97 -19.96 10.99
N LYS A 207 -3.16 -20.45 10.62
CA LYS A 207 -3.93 -21.55 11.23
C LYS A 207 -4.74 -21.30 12.51
N ALA A 208 -6.06 -21.31 12.35
CA ALA A 208 -6.96 -22.05 13.24
C ALA A 208 -7.92 -22.91 12.39
N LYS A 209 -8.04 -24.17 12.78
CA LYS A 209 -8.79 -25.25 12.12
C LYS A 209 -10.29 -25.06 12.39
N GLN A 210 -11.10 -24.85 11.35
CA GLN A 210 -12.56 -25.05 11.42
C GLN A 210 -13.00 -26.06 10.36
N LEU A 211 -13.84 -27.00 10.80
CA LEU A 211 -14.48 -28.05 10.01
C LEU A 211 -15.47 -27.47 8.98
N PRO A 212 -15.79 -28.20 7.90
CA PRO A 212 -16.77 -27.76 6.91
C PRO A 212 -18.18 -27.78 7.50
N ASN A 213 -18.93 -26.70 7.31
CA ASN A 213 -20.36 -26.66 7.60
C ASN A 213 -21.15 -26.60 6.29
N THR A 214 -22.15 -27.48 6.22
CA THR A 214 -22.85 -27.97 5.03
C THR A 214 -24.08 -27.14 4.66
N GLY A 215 -24.28 -26.94 3.35
CA GLY A 215 -25.60 -27.04 2.72
C GLY A 215 -26.30 -25.74 2.31
N GLU A 216 -26.19 -25.36 1.04
CA GLU A 216 -27.34 -24.97 0.19
C GLU A 216 -26.95 -25.08 -1.30
N LYS A 217 -27.80 -25.69 -2.13
CA LYS A 217 -27.63 -25.77 -3.59
C LYS A 217 -28.21 -24.52 -4.25
N ALA A 218 -27.46 -23.89 -5.16
CA ALA A 218 -28.06 -23.15 -6.28
C ALA A 218 -27.16 -23.24 -7.52
N THR A 219 -27.66 -23.97 -8.52
CA THR A 219 -27.28 -23.86 -9.92
C THR A 219 -27.55 -22.46 -10.46
N SER A 220 -26.55 -21.82 -11.05
CA SER A 220 -26.66 -21.03 -12.29
C SER A 220 -25.28 -20.59 -12.75
N ALA A 221 -24.81 -21.21 -13.84
CA ALA A 221 -23.64 -20.79 -14.58
C ALA A 221 -24.08 -19.80 -15.67
N THR A 222 -23.60 -18.56 -15.62
CA THR A 222 -23.36 -17.66 -16.78
C THR A 222 -22.47 -16.51 -16.28
N SER A 223 -21.15 -16.67 -16.22
CA SER A 223 -20.17 -16.15 -17.20
C SER A 223 -20.36 -14.67 -17.59
N LEU A 224 -19.42 -13.82 -17.11
CA LEU A 224 -18.98 -12.46 -17.52
C LEU A 224 -18.83 -11.59 -16.24
N GLY A 225 -17.69 -11.00 -15.86
CA GLY A 225 -16.40 -10.84 -16.50
C GLY A 225 -15.30 -10.36 -15.53
N LEU A 226 -14.06 -10.46 -16.01
CA LEU A 226 -12.77 -9.97 -15.49
C LEU A 226 -12.41 -10.26 -14.01
N ALA A 227 -11.75 -11.39 -13.81
CA ALA A 227 -10.70 -11.50 -12.81
C ALA A 227 -9.57 -10.51 -13.18
N VAL A 228 -9.55 -9.32 -12.55
CA VAL A 228 -8.32 -8.54 -12.48
C VAL A 228 -7.46 -9.24 -11.45
N LEU A 229 -6.59 -10.11 -11.97
CA LEU A 229 -5.48 -10.69 -11.24
C LEU A 229 -4.81 -9.59 -10.41
N GLY A 230 -4.64 -9.84 -9.11
CA GLY A 230 -3.71 -9.13 -8.26
C GLY A 230 -2.32 -9.26 -8.87
N MET A 231 -2.02 -8.34 -9.79
CA MET A 231 -0.76 -8.27 -10.50
C MET A 231 -0.13 -6.98 -10.02
N GLY A 232 0.79 -7.14 -9.07
CA GLY A 232 1.90 -6.23 -8.94
C GLY A 232 2.41 -5.94 -10.35
N LEU A 233 2.41 -4.66 -10.69
CA LEU A 233 2.73 -4.14 -12.01
C LEU A 233 4.20 -4.49 -12.35
N ALA A 234 4.44 -5.67 -12.92
CA ALA A 234 5.67 -5.96 -13.65
C ALA A 234 5.60 -5.20 -14.97
N LEU A 235 6.00 -3.93 -14.92
CA LEU A 235 6.16 -3.05 -16.07
C LEU A 235 7.17 -3.66 -17.06
N PHE A 236 6.68 -3.92 -18.27
CA PHE A 236 7.36 -3.81 -19.56
C PHE A 236 8.84 -3.39 -19.52
N ALA A 237 9.73 -4.31 -19.89
CA ALA A 237 11.07 -3.99 -20.40
C ALA A 237 11.27 -4.59 -21.79
N ALA A 238 10.64 -3.99 -22.80
CA ALA A 238 11.02 -4.22 -24.20
C ALA A 238 12.24 -3.36 -24.54
N LYS A 239 13.45 -3.85 -24.27
CA LYS A 239 14.70 -3.23 -24.73
C LYS A 239 15.06 -3.85 -26.09
N ARG A 240 14.63 -3.25 -27.20
CA ARG A 240 15.25 -3.52 -28.51
C ARG A 240 16.63 -2.87 -28.52
N LYS A 241 17.67 -3.68 -28.44
CA LYS A 241 19.05 -3.27 -28.74
C LYS A 241 19.14 -2.94 -30.23
N LYS A 242 19.65 -1.74 -30.50
CA LYS A 242 20.36 -1.38 -31.73
C LYS A 242 21.83 -1.78 -31.53
N ASP A 243 22.60 -1.71 -32.62
CA ASP A 243 24.04 -1.94 -32.81
C ASP A 243 24.27 -3.28 -33.53
N GLU A 244 24.44 -3.26 -34.86
CA GLU A 244 25.72 -3.03 -35.58
C GLU A 244 26.79 -4.03 -35.16
N GLU A 245 27.07 -4.99 -36.04
CA GLU A 245 28.37 -5.65 -36.09
C GLU A 245 28.76 -5.80 -37.56
N GLU A 246 29.89 -5.17 -37.89
CA GLU A 246 30.63 -5.30 -39.14
C GLU A 246 31.05 -6.77 -39.36
N ALA A 247 30.93 -7.22 -40.60
CA ALA A 247 31.85 -8.16 -41.22
C ALA A 247 31.92 -7.84 -42.73
#